data_AF-A0A662EB77-F1
#
_entry.id   AF-A0A662EB77-F1
#
_cell.length_a   1.000
_cell.length_b   1.000
_cell.length_c   1.000
_cell.angle_alpha   90.00
_cell.angle_beta   90.00
_cell.angle_gamma   90.00
#
_symmetry.space_group_name_H-M   'P 1'
#
loop_
_entity.id
_entity.type
_entity.pdbx_description
1 polymer ?
#
loop_
_entity_poly.entity_id
_entity_poly.type
_entity_poly.pdbx_seq_one_letter_code
_entity_poly.pdbx_strand_id
1 'polypeptide(L)' 'GTKIALVAHAGTNSVTIGHMLGLAPTPWEWDRFGLAHTSVSRLEAMELSDGFTFNLTKLSDVEHLEAADRTR' A
#
# COMPACT_ATOMS: atom_id res chain seq x y z
N GLY A 1 -14.21 -11.12 -3.50
CA GLY A 1 -14.38 -10.84 -2.05
C GLY A 1 -14.71 -9.39 -1.81
N THR A 2 -14.97 -9.03 -0.54
CA THR A 2 -15.18 -7.66 -0.08
C THR A 2 -13.95 -6.80 -0.39
N LYS A 3 -14.16 -5.56 -0.88
CA LYS A 3 -13.09 -4.59 -1.13
C LYS A 3 -13.16 -3.49 -0.08
N ILE A 4 -12.02 -3.16 0.52
CA ILE A 4 -11.88 -2.12 1.54
C ILE A 4 -10.94 -1.06 0.97
N ALA A 5 -11.31 0.21 1.09
CA ALA A 5 -10.44 1.33 0.73
C ALA A 5 -9.97 2.04 2.01
N LEU A 6 -8.65 2.17 2.16
CA LEU A 6 -8.03 3.01 3.18
C LEU A 6 -7.54 4.29 2.51
N VAL A 7 -8.08 5.44 2.94
CA VAL A 7 -7.65 6.76 2.46
C VAL A 7 -6.97 7.47 3.62
N ALA A 8 -5.65 7.57 3.55
CA ALA A 8 -4.83 8.22 4.56
C ALA A 8 -3.57 8.84 3.93
N HIS A 9 -2.67 9.33 4.78
CA HIS A 9 -1.41 9.96 4.37
C HIS A 9 -0.31 8.93 4.11
N ALA A 10 0.78 9.37 3.46
CA ALA A 10 1.93 8.54 3.12
C ALA A 10 2.40 7.68 4.31
N GLY A 11 2.60 8.28 5.49
CA GLY A 11 3.04 7.55 6.67
C GLY A 11 2.08 6.45 7.12
N THR A 12 0.78 6.75 7.26
CA THR A 12 -0.22 5.75 7.68
C THR A 12 -0.37 4.62 6.67
N ASN A 13 -0.38 4.96 5.37
CA ASN A 13 -0.46 3.97 4.31
C ASN A 13 0.77 3.05 4.33
N SER A 14 1.97 3.61 4.47
CA SER A 14 3.22 2.85 4.56
C SER A 14 3.28 1.92 5.76
N VAL A 15 2.88 2.40 6.95
CA VAL A 15 2.78 1.55 8.15
C VAL A 15 1.76 0.43 7.95
N THR A 16 0.62 0.73 7.33
CA THR A 16 -0.41 -0.28 7.04
C THR A 16 0.13 -1.34 6.08
N ILE A 17 0.79 -0.94 4.99
CA ILE A 17 1.39 -1.87 4.03
C ILE A 17 2.44 -2.75 4.72
N GLY A 18 3.37 -2.15 5.47
CA GLY A 18 4.39 -2.88 6.22
C GLY A 18 3.79 -3.88 7.21
N HIS A 19 2.79 -3.47 7.98
CA HIS A 19 2.11 -4.32 8.95
C HIS A 19 1.43 -5.53 8.29
N MET A 20 0.68 -5.30 7.21
CA MET A 20 -0.05 -6.38 6.52
C MET A 20 0.89 -7.37 5.84
N LEU A 21 2.05 -6.90 5.37
CA LEU A 21 3.10 -7.75 4.78
C LEU A 21 3.99 -8.44 5.84
N GLY A 22 3.74 -8.24 7.14
CA GLY A 22 4.53 -8.84 8.21
C GLY A 22 5.96 -8.29 8.32
N LEU A 23 6.19 -7.07 7.83
CA LEU A 23 7.51 -6.43 7.90
C LEU A 23 7.76 -5.85 9.30
N ALA A 24 9.01 -5.93 9.77
CA ALA A 24 9.40 -5.28 11.00
C ALA A 24 9.19 -3.75 10.90
N PRO A 25 8.53 -3.11 11.89
CA PRO A 25 8.35 -1.66 11.90
C PRO A 25 9.69 -0.93 11.97
N THR A 26 9.82 0.12 11.18
CA THR A 26 10.98 0.99 11.08
C THR A 26 10.56 2.46 11.15
N PRO A 27 11.38 3.33 11.76
CA PRO A 27 11.15 4.77 11.66
C PRO A 27 11.08 5.23 10.19
N TRP A 28 10.20 6.20 9.91
CA TRP A 28 10.01 6.80 8.59
C TRP A 28 9.63 5.78 7.49
N GLU A 29 8.69 4.86 7.78
CA GLU A 29 8.19 3.84 6.82
C GLU A 29 7.88 4.38 5.41
N TRP A 30 7.48 5.65 5.28
CA TRP A 30 7.21 6.26 3.97
C TRP A 30 8.43 6.30 3.04
N ASP A 31 9.65 6.36 3.59
CA ASP A 31 10.88 6.31 2.80
C ASP A 31 11.13 4.92 2.20
N ARG A 32 10.57 3.86 2.81
CA ARG A 32 10.69 2.48 2.32
C ARG A 32 9.79 2.21 1.12
N PHE A 33 8.61 2.81 1.09
CA PHE A 33 7.57 2.51 0.10
C PHE A 33 7.43 3.55 -1.01
N GLY A 34 7.81 4.81 -0.77
CA GLY A 34 7.81 5.87 -1.77
C GLY A 34 6.45 6.09 -2.45
N LEU A 35 5.49 6.66 -1.71
CA LEU A 35 4.12 6.85 -2.19
C LEU A 35 3.93 8.23 -2.84
N ALA A 36 3.54 8.26 -4.10
CA ALA A 36 3.17 9.48 -4.81
C ALA A 36 1.81 10.04 -4.34
N HIS A 37 1.57 11.33 -4.57
CA HIS A 37 0.26 11.92 -4.28
C HIS A 37 -0.84 11.22 -5.06
N THR A 38 -1.97 10.98 -4.38
CA THR A 38 -3.15 10.30 -4.94
C THR A 38 -2.87 8.90 -5.52
N SER A 39 -1.71 8.31 -5.21
CA SER A 39 -1.39 6.96 -5.64
C SER A 39 -2.23 5.90 -4.95
N VAL A 40 -2.43 4.78 -5.63
CA VAL A 40 -3.20 3.63 -5.14
C VAL A 40 -2.25 2.46 -4.92
N SER A 41 -2.17 1.96 -3.69
CA SER A 41 -1.50 0.69 -3.39
C SER A 41 -2.54 -0.40 -3.15
N ARG A 42 -2.30 -1.61 -3.65
CA ARG A 42 -3.24 -2.73 -3.57
C ARG A 42 -2.60 -3.90 -2.83
N LEU A 43 -3.25 -4.30 -1.75
CA LEU A 43 -2.98 -5.55 -1.04
C LEU A 43 -4.12 -6.53 -1.31
N GLU A 44 -3.80 -7.81 -1.49
CA GLU A 44 -4.81 -8.87 -1.56
C GLU A 44 -4.55 -9.92 -0.48
N ALA A 45 -5.64 -10.31 0.20
CA ALA A 45 -5.59 -11.41 1.14
C ALA A 45 -5.55 -12.73 0.35
N MET A 46 -4.59 -13.57 0.65
CA MET A 46 -4.46 -14.92 0.12
C MET A 46 -4.65 -15.91 1.27
N GLU A 47 -5.62 -16.79 1.11
CA GLU A 47 -5.85 -17.88 2.05
C GLU A 47 -4.68 -18.86 2.03
N LEU A 48 -4.16 -19.21 3.20
CA LEU A 48 -3.06 -20.17 3.37
C LEU A 48 -3.37 -21.06 4.57
N SER A 49 -3.68 -22.34 4.30
CA SER A 49 -4.10 -23.31 5.32
C SER A 49 -5.29 -22.81 6.14
N ASP A 50 -5.07 -22.46 7.39
CA ASP A 50 -6.03 -22.05 8.41
C ASP A 50 -5.99 -20.54 8.68
N GLY A 51 -5.30 -19.78 7.83
CA GLY A 51 -5.17 -18.33 7.96
C GLY A 51 -5.08 -17.59 6.63
N PHE A 52 -4.67 -16.32 6.72
CA PHE A 52 -4.44 -15.45 5.56
C PHE A 52 -3.05 -14.85 5.61
N THR A 53 -2.43 -14.74 4.45
CA THR A 53 -1.29 -13.86 4.19
C THR A 53 -1.74 -12.71 3.28
N PHE A 54 -0.98 -11.63 3.22
CA PHE A 54 -1.26 -10.51 2.31
C PHE A 54 -0.13 -10.37 1.29
N ASN A 55 -0.51 -10.15 0.05
CA ASN A 55 0.41 -9.85 -1.04
C ASN A 55 0.29 -8.38 -1.44
N LEU A 56 1.37 -7.76 -1.92
CA LEU A 56 1.35 -6.43 -2.51
C LEU A 56 1.35 -6.59 -4.02
N THR A 57 0.23 -6.26 -4.67
CA THR A 57 0.05 -6.45 -6.13
C THR A 57 0.27 -5.17 -6.92
N LYS A 58 0.09 -4.01 -6.30
CA LYS A 58 0.48 -2.71 -6.84
C LYS A 58 0.99 -1.81 -5.71
N LEU A 59 2.10 -1.11 -5.96
CA LEU A 59 2.67 -0.12 -5.05
C LEU A 59 2.65 1.25 -5.73
N SER A 60 2.08 2.24 -5.05
CA SER A 60 2.07 3.64 -5.51
C SER A 60 1.60 3.82 -6.97
N ASP A 61 0.53 3.14 -7.37
CA ASP A 61 0.00 3.19 -8.74
C ASP A 61 -0.65 4.55 -9.04
N VAL A 62 -0.18 5.19 -10.11
CA VAL A 62 -0.67 6.48 -10.62
C VAL A 62 -1.10 6.38 -12.08
N GLU A 63 -1.30 5.16 -12.61
CA GLU A 63 -1.69 4.94 -14.02
C GLU A 63 -3.03 5.59 -14.38
N HIS A 64 -3.89 5.84 -13.39
CA HIS A 64 -5.16 6.55 -13.57
C HIS A 64 -5.03 8.07 -13.72
N LEU A 65 -3.84 8.63 -13.47
CA LEU A 65 -3.55 10.06 -13.58
C LEU A 65 -2.84 10.36 -14.90
N GLU A 66 -3.17 11.50 -15.50
CA GLU A 66 -2.39 12.06 -16.60
C GLU A 66 -0.96 12.38 -16.16
N ALA A 67 -0.01 12.30 -17.09
CA ALA A 67 1.41 12.48 -16.77
C ALA A 67 1.71 13.84 -16.13
N ALA A 68 0.97 14.88 -16.52
CA ALA A 68 1.12 16.25 -16.00
C ALA A 68 0.65 16.42 -14.54
N ASP A 69 -0.24 15.55 -14.06
CA ASP A 69 -0.83 15.64 -12.72
C ASP A 69 -0.06 14.81 -11.67
N ARG A 70 0.94 14.03 -12.10
CA ARG A 70 1.70 13.14 -11.22
C ARG A 70 2.72 13.93 -10.40
N THR A 71 2.54 13.94 -9.08
CA THR A 71 3.42 14.63 -8.11
C THR A 71 3.82 13.69 -6.96
N ARG A 72 4.84 14.07 -6.19
CA ARG A 72 5.37 13.30 -5.04
C ARG A 72 5.26 14.09 -3.75
#